data_AF-A0A6G1KI78-F1
#
_entry.id   AF-A0A6G1KI78-F1
#
_cell.length_a   1.000
_cell.length_b   1.000
_cell.length_c   1.000
_cell.angle_alpha   90.00
_cell.angle_beta   90.00
_cell.angle_gamma   90.00
#
_symmetry.space_group_name_H-M   'P 1'
#
loop_
_entity.id
_entity.type
_entity.pdbx_description
1 polymer ?
#
loop_
_entity_poly.entity_id
_entity_poly.type
_entity_poly.pdbx_seq_one_letter_code
_entity_poly.pdbx_strand_id
1 'polypeptide(L)'
;MKTHFDLERHPLQEKDEPLSNARKAHFEERREHVPRYLFRAWSNESCGGQLISHNNTDEVIPPAFVIEQGHELYDLKESSIRNMVEAHYKAIPSYEDGNQHRLGEFSSWASSLHLVLCYAVWLRKGGDSNVHVAVMDRRITEWKDHLLVWQVPDLLLDGLNLEYLAHGCIYGTHYKAVSLELLEAKGLFNFFPEIDRQHRMFGHPIRQDMFRQPTLPITKWDLDTTRALSVLFENLAAPVAAALLSLRPRPWARALATAGERIHAEERGQPADTDLDAILSIIDTSVIPDKWIGDNFLAERWLNEPNMVDTQDFPDVEQWIDLLYAMAVRDSGRGARSRRRRLRAIDG
;
A
#
# COMPACT_ATOMS: atom_id res chain seq x y z
N MET A 1 -22.11 -39.60 16.55
CA MET A 1 -22.41 -38.55 17.55
C MET A 1 -22.62 -37.27 16.77
N LYS A 2 -23.89 -36.97 16.45
CA LYS A 2 -24.33 -35.79 15.69
C LYS A 2 -24.66 -34.70 16.71
N THR A 3 -23.99 -33.55 16.65
CA THR A 3 -24.40 -32.36 17.39
C THR A 3 -25.19 -31.47 16.44
N HIS A 4 -26.50 -31.44 16.68
CA HIS A 4 -27.43 -30.45 16.16
C HIS A 4 -27.02 -29.06 16.69
N PHE A 5 -26.75 -28.13 15.78
CA PHE A 5 -26.92 -26.71 16.04
C PHE A 5 -28.20 -26.30 15.32
N ASP A 6 -29.31 -26.28 16.04
CA ASP A 6 -30.50 -25.53 15.64
C ASP A 6 -30.17 -24.04 15.81
N LEU A 7 -29.81 -23.40 14.70
CA LEU A 7 -29.93 -21.96 14.58
C LEU A 7 -31.31 -21.68 14.01
N GLU A 8 -32.24 -21.31 14.90
CA GLU A 8 -33.52 -20.71 14.51
C GLU A 8 -33.23 -19.53 13.57
N ARG A 9 -33.58 -19.70 12.29
CA ARG A 9 -33.58 -18.62 11.32
C ARG A 9 -34.70 -17.65 11.71
N HIS A 10 -34.34 -16.60 12.45
CA HIS A 10 -35.18 -15.43 12.51
C HIS A 10 -35.28 -14.83 11.10
N PRO A 11 -36.49 -14.57 10.57
CA PRO A 11 -36.62 -13.82 9.33
C PRO A 11 -36.17 -12.39 9.62
N LEU A 12 -34.97 -12.03 9.16
CA LEU A 12 -34.53 -10.64 9.12
C LEU A 12 -35.43 -9.91 8.11
N GLN A 13 -36.57 -9.40 8.59
CA GLN A 13 -37.10 -8.14 8.07
C GLN A 13 -36.21 -7.03 8.64
N GLU A 14 -34.97 -6.96 8.16
CA GLU A 14 -34.11 -5.80 8.42
C GLU A 14 -34.65 -4.63 7.61
N LYS A 15 -35.01 -3.56 8.31
CA LYS A 15 -35.37 -2.29 7.68
C LYS A 15 -34.13 -1.75 6.95
N ASP A 16 -34.28 -1.62 5.64
CA ASP A 16 -33.29 -1.14 4.68
C ASP A 16 -32.95 0.35 4.90
N GLU A 17 -31.99 0.66 5.77
CA GLU A 17 -31.50 2.02 5.98
C GLU A 17 -30.05 2.19 5.47
N PRO A 18 -29.67 3.38 4.94
CA PRO A 18 -28.28 3.72 4.62
C PRO A 18 -27.35 3.60 5.83
N LEU A 19 -26.02 3.59 5.57
CA LEU A 19 -25.00 3.65 6.61
C LEU A 19 -25.32 4.71 7.67
N SER A 20 -25.41 4.30 8.94
CA SER A 20 -25.62 5.23 10.05
C SER A 20 -24.45 6.22 10.17
N ASN A 21 -24.71 7.42 10.69
CA ASN A 21 -23.66 8.42 10.92
C ASN A 21 -22.51 7.90 11.81
N ALA A 22 -22.83 7.04 12.78
CA ALA A 22 -21.81 6.40 13.62
C ALA A 22 -20.91 5.46 12.82
N ARG A 23 -21.47 4.71 11.86
CA ARG A 23 -20.71 3.81 11.00
C ARG A 23 -19.86 4.57 9.99
N LYS A 24 -20.39 5.67 9.41
CA LYS A 24 -19.62 6.58 8.55
C LYS A 24 -18.42 7.16 9.30
N ALA A 25 -18.64 7.64 10.53
CA ALA A 25 -17.56 8.16 11.37
C ALA A 25 -16.50 7.09 11.71
N HIS A 26 -16.93 5.84 11.94
CA HIS A 26 -16.01 4.73 12.13
C HIS A 26 -15.17 4.45 10.87
N PHE A 27 -15.78 4.40 9.69
CA PHE A 27 -15.04 4.23 8.44
C PHE A 27 -14.05 5.37 8.20
N GLU A 28 -14.42 6.62 8.46
CA GLU A 28 -13.49 7.75 8.35
C GLU A 28 -12.33 7.67 9.35
N GLU A 29 -12.59 7.25 10.60
CA GLU A 29 -11.53 7.04 11.59
C GLU A 29 -10.54 5.96 11.14
N ARG A 30 -11.05 4.85 10.61
CA ARG A 30 -10.21 3.74 10.09
C ARG A 30 -9.37 4.15 8.89
N ARG A 31 -9.80 5.11 8.07
CA ARG A 31 -8.98 5.63 6.97
C ARG A 31 -7.69 6.29 7.46
N GLU A 32 -7.61 6.76 8.70
CA GLU A 32 -6.37 7.32 9.25
C GLU A 32 -5.30 6.25 9.56
N HIS A 33 -5.68 4.97 9.62
CA HIS A 33 -4.78 3.82 9.75
C HIS A 33 -4.11 3.41 8.43
N VAL A 34 -4.64 3.88 7.29
CA VAL A 34 -4.12 3.51 5.98
C VAL A 34 -2.86 4.33 5.67
N PRO A 35 -1.71 3.68 5.37
CA PRO A 35 -0.50 4.39 4.96
C PRO A 35 -0.77 5.31 3.77
N ARG A 36 -0.04 6.42 3.69
CA ARG A 36 -0.18 7.35 2.55
C ARG A 36 0.15 6.69 1.22
N TYR A 37 1.20 5.88 1.19
CA TYR A 37 1.69 5.21 -0.01
C TYR A 37 1.26 3.76 0.00
N LEU A 38 0.67 3.33 -1.12
CA LEU A 38 0.25 1.95 -1.33
C LEU A 38 0.75 1.47 -2.68
N PHE A 39 0.98 0.17 -2.78
CA PHE A 39 1.54 -0.52 -3.94
C PHE A 39 0.53 -1.52 -4.51
N ARG A 40 0.64 -1.82 -5.80
CA ARG A 40 -0.21 -2.79 -6.48
C ARG A 40 0.57 -3.48 -7.59
N ALA A 41 0.24 -4.74 -7.89
CA ALA A 41 0.56 -5.32 -9.18
C ALA A 41 -0.73 -5.59 -9.95
N TRP A 42 -0.67 -5.39 -11.26
CA TRP A 42 -1.78 -5.62 -12.16
C TRP A 42 -1.27 -6.09 -13.53
N SER A 43 -2.16 -6.72 -14.28
CA SER A 43 -1.99 -7.19 -15.65
C SER A 43 -3.17 -6.73 -16.48
N ASN A 44 -3.09 -6.90 -17.80
CA ASN A 44 -4.22 -6.60 -18.69
C ASN A 44 -5.47 -7.44 -18.39
N GLU A 45 -5.28 -8.58 -17.75
CA GLU A 45 -6.30 -9.56 -17.38
C GLU A 45 -6.90 -9.27 -15.99
N SER A 46 -6.29 -8.38 -15.21
CA SER A 46 -6.79 -7.96 -13.90
C SER A 46 -8.18 -7.34 -13.98
N CYS A 47 -8.99 -7.51 -12.92
CA CYS A 47 -10.37 -7.03 -12.84
C CYS A 47 -11.28 -7.52 -13.99
N GLY A 48 -10.97 -8.70 -14.56
CA GLY A 48 -11.74 -9.35 -15.63
C GLY A 48 -11.43 -8.84 -17.04
N GLY A 49 -10.33 -8.10 -17.21
CA GLY A 49 -9.75 -7.78 -18.51
C GLY A 49 -9.96 -6.36 -18.98
N GLN A 50 -9.20 -5.97 -20.02
CA GLN A 50 -9.25 -4.63 -20.64
C GLN A 50 -10.62 -4.24 -21.22
N LEU A 51 -11.50 -5.22 -21.48
CA LEU A 51 -12.84 -4.95 -21.99
C LEU A 51 -13.79 -4.39 -20.93
N ILE A 52 -13.49 -4.63 -19.65
CA ILE A 52 -14.37 -4.27 -18.56
C ILE A 52 -13.69 -3.42 -17.48
N SER A 53 -12.36 -3.27 -17.48
CA SER A 53 -11.63 -2.41 -16.55
C SER A 53 -10.57 -1.60 -17.29
N HIS A 54 -10.24 -0.41 -16.78
CA HIS A 54 -9.16 0.40 -17.33
C HIS A 54 -8.02 0.46 -16.33
N ASN A 55 -6.96 -0.32 -16.57
CA ASN A 55 -5.69 -0.21 -15.84
C ASN A 55 -4.60 0.12 -16.86
N ASN A 56 -3.92 1.25 -16.68
CA ASN A 56 -2.79 1.63 -17.51
C ASN A 56 -1.69 2.29 -16.65
N THR A 57 -0.67 2.85 -17.28
CA THR A 57 0.49 3.43 -16.57
C THR A 57 0.17 4.66 -15.74
N ASP A 58 -0.97 5.30 -16.01
CA ASP A 58 -1.34 6.61 -15.48
C ASP A 58 -2.70 6.62 -14.77
N GLU A 59 -3.52 5.57 -14.90
CA GLU A 59 -4.79 5.44 -14.18
C GLU A 59 -5.24 3.99 -13.88
N VAL A 60 -6.14 3.89 -12.89
CA VAL A 60 -6.91 2.71 -12.51
C VAL A 60 -8.37 3.10 -12.36
N ILE A 61 -9.23 2.51 -13.17
CA ILE A 61 -10.68 2.70 -13.16
C ILE A 61 -11.35 1.32 -12.99
N PRO A 62 -11.98 1.06 -11.83
CA PRO A 62 -12.72 -0.18 -11.61
C PRO A 62 -13.90 -0.32 -12.60
N PRO A 63 -14.32 -1.56 -12.93
CA PRO A 63 -15.32 -1.81 -13.96
C PRO A 63 -16.62 -1.02 -13.87
N ALA A 64 -17.16 -0.83 -12.68
CA ALA A 64 -18.41 -0.10 -12.50
C ALA A 64 -18.29 1.37 -12.94
N PHE A 65 -17.14 2.00 -12.70
CA PHE A 65 -16.90 3.39 -13.07
C PHE A 65 -16.61 3.57 -14.56
N VAL A 66 -16.08 2.54 -15.25
CA VAL A 66 -15.87 2.58 -16.71
C VAL A 66 -17.19 2.78 -17.47
N ILE A 67 -18.28 2.20 -16.95
CA ILE A 67 -19.61 2.30 -17.58
C ILE A 67 -20.57 3.23 -16.83
N GLU A 68 -20.04 4.12 -15.98
CA GLU A 68 -20.82 5.12 -15.24
C GLU A 68 -21.89 4.51 -14.31
N GLN A 69 -21.63 3.33 -13.75
CA GLN A 69 -22.48 2.64 -12.77
C GLN A 69 -21.84 2.52 -11.37
N GLY A 70 -20.73 3.24 -11.13
CA GLY A 70 -20.13 3.31 -9.80
C GLY A 70 -21.02 4.11 -8.83
N HIS A 71 -21.01 3.71 -7.56
CA HIS A 71 -21.82 4.36 -6.53
C HIS A 71 -20.99 5.31 -5.69
N GLU A 72 -21.64 6.25 -5.00
CA GLU A 72 -21.06 6.93 -3.86
C GLU A 72 -21.10 5.98 -2.64
N LEU A 73 -19.93 5.58 -2.10
CA LEU A 73 -19.88 4.49 -1.12
C LEU A 73 -20.75 4.76 0.12
N TYR A 74 -20.78 6.00 0.59
CA TYR A 74 -21.54 6.36 1.79
C TYR A 74 -23.06 6.45 1.61
N ASP A 75 -23.53 6.32 0.37
CA ASP A 75 -24.95 6.21 0.04
C ASP A 75 -25.40 4.73 -0.02
N LEU A 76 -24.44 3.80 -0.04
CA LEU A 76 -24.72 2.36 0.00
C LEU A 76 -25.09 1.87 1.41
N LYS A 77 -25.82 0.76 1.43
CA LYS A 77 -26.08 -0.03 2.64
C LYS A 77 -24.81 -0.76 3.06
N GLU A 78 -24.60 -0.94 4.36
CA GLU A 78 -23.45 -1.70 4.86
C GLU A 78 -23.40 -3.14 4.31
N SER A 79 -24.55 -3.80 4.18
CA SER A 79 -24.66 -5.12 3.56
C SER A 79 -24.24 -5.12 2.08
N SER A 80 -24.51 -4.04 1.35
CA SER A 80 -24.08 -3.89 -0.05
C SER A 80 -22.58 -3.71 -0.16
N ILE A 81 -21.99 -2.89 0.71
CA ILE A 81 -20.53 -2.72 0.80
C ILE A 81 -19.87 -4.05 1.14
N ARG A 82 -20.35 -4.74 2.18
CA ARG A 82 -19.85 -6.06 2.59
C ARG A 82 -19.91 -7.06 1.44
N ASN A 83 -21.06 -7.18 0.77
CA ASN A 83 -21.22 -8.09 -0.35
C ASN A 83 -20.26 -7.77 -1.51
N MET A 84 -20.04 -6.49 -1.80
CA MET A 84 -19.13 -6.05 -2.85
C MET A 84 -17.67 -6.38 -2.49
N VAL A 85 -17.28 -6.14 -1.24
CA VAL A 85 -15.96 -6.49 -0.73
C VAL A 85 -15.74 -8.00 -0.71
N GLU A 86 -16.73 -8.78 -0.27
CA GLU A 86 -16.64 -10.25 -0.28
C GLU A 86 -16.56 -10.83 -1.69
N ALA A 87 -17.33 -10.28 -2.64
CA ALA A 87 -17.27 -10.68 -4.04
C ALA A 87 -15.89 -10.38 -4.65
N HIS A 88 -15.34 -9.20 -4.34
CA HIS A 88 -13.99 -8.81 -4.73
C HIS A 88 -12.93 -9.76 -4.15
N TYR A 89 -13.03 -10.07 -2.86
CA TYR A 89 -12.04 -10.87 -2.14
C TYR A 89 -12.09 -12.36 -2.48
N LYS A 90 -13.28 -12.95 -2.54
CA LYS A 90 -13.46 -14.39 -2.76
C LYS A 90 -13.41 -14.75 -4.24
N ALA A 91 -13.27 -13.77 -5.13
CA ALA A 91 -13.43 -13.92 -6.58
C ALA A 91 -14.72 -14.69 -6.94
N ILE A 92 -15.76 -14.59 -6.10
CA ILE A 92 -17.03 -15.25 -6.34
C ILE A 92 -17.76 -14.41 -7.38
N PRO A 93 -18.04 -14.95 -8.57
CA PRO A 93 -18.90 -14.24 -9.48
C PRO A 93 -20.28 -14.12 -8.82
N SER A 94 -20.73 -12.88 -8.61
CA SER A 94 -21.98 -12.57 -7.92
C SER A 94 -23.17 -13.06 -8.76
N TYR A 95 -23.51 -14.33 -8.67
CA TYR A 95 -24.63 -14.93 -9.40
C TYR A 95 -25.92 -15.02 -8.58
N GLU A 96 -25.92 -14.60 -7.32
CA GLU A 96 -27.01 -14.98 -6.40
C GLU A 96 -28.36 -14.30 -6.64
N ASP A 97 -28.49 -13.29 -7.51
CA ASP A 97 -29.78 -12.58 -7.68
C ASP A 97 -30.31 -12.48 -9.12
N GLY A 98 -29.82 -13.28 -10.08
CA GLY A 98 -30.36 -13.30 -11.45
C GLY A 98 -30.29 -11.96 -12.21
N ASN A 99 -29.65 -10.95 -11.61
CA ASN A 99 -29.41 -9.62 -12.14
C ASN A 99 -27.90 -9.45 -12.33
N GLN A 100 -27.53 -9.01 -13.53
CA GLN A 100 -26.27 -8.43 -14.01
C GLN A 100 -25.02 -8.62 -13.13
N HIS A 101 -23.92 -9.08 -13.76
CA HIS A 101 -22.55 -9.02 -13.22
C HIS A 101 -22.37 -7.78 -12.33
N ARG A 102 -22.27 -7.95 -11.00
CA ARG A 102 -21.96 -6.81 -10.13
C ARG A 102 -20.53 -6.41 -10.48
N LEU A 103 -20.41 -5.32 -11.22
CA LEU A 103 -19.14 -4.77 -11.61
C LEU A 103 -18.39 -4.32 -10.37
N GLY A 104 -17.10 -4.66 -10.28
CA GLY A 104 -16.29 -4.24 -9.14
C GLY A 104 -16.13 -2.72 -9.10
N GLU A 105 -16.29 -2.13 -7.92
CA GLU A 105 -15.99 -0.72 -7.65
C GLU A 105 -14.67 -0.54 -6.90
N PHE A 106 -14.02 -1.64 -6.51
CA PHE A 106 -12.77 -1.62 -5.77
C PHE A 106 -11.57 -2.00 -6.65
N SER A 107 -10.42 -1.43 -6.30
CA SER A 107 -9.11 -1.92 -6.72
C SER A 107 -8.29 -2.36 -5.52
N SER A 108 -7.52 -3.44 -5.69
CA SER A 108 -6.68 -4.06 -4.65
C SER A 108 -5.31 -3.39 -4.54
N TRP A 109 -4.90 -3.09 -3.31
CA TRP A 109 -3.63 -2.46 -2.97
C TRP A 109 -2.99 -3.11 -1.74
N ALA A 110 -1.69 -2.91 -1.54
CA ALA A 110 -0.94 -3.41 -0.40
C ALA A 110 0.07 -2.37 0.09
N SER A 111 0.37 -2.38 1.40
CA SER A 111 1.47 -1.58 1.97
C SER A 111 2.84 -2.23 1.73
N SER A 112 2.88 -3.52 1.38
CA SER A 112 4.09 -4.31 1.16
C SER A 112 4.46 -4.36 -0.32
N LEU A 113 5.56 -3.69 -0.68
CA LEU A 113 6.14 -3.84 -2.03
C LEU A 113 6.65 -5.26 -2.26
N HIS A 114 7.12 -5.96 -1.23
CA HIS A 114 7.52 -7.37 -1.35
C HIS A 114 6.36 -8.24 -1.87
N LEU A 115 5.20 -8.14 -1.22
CA LEU A 115 4.00 -8.88 -1.61
C LEU A 115 3.63 -8.58 -3.07
N VAL A 116 3.65 -7.30 -3.44
CA VAL A 116 3.31 -6.83 -4.79
C VAL A 116 4.27 -7.37 -5.85
N LEU A 117 5.58 -7.36 -5.59
CA LEU A 117 6.56 -7.91 -6.51
C LEU A 117 6.40 -9.42 -6.69
N CYS A 118 6.15 -10.16 -5.60
CA CYS A 118 5.83 -11.58 -5.68
C CYS A 118 4.55 -11.85 -6.48
N TYR A 119 3.52 -11.02 -6.31
CA TYR A 119 2.28 -11.15 -7.06
C TYR A 119 2.49 -10.85 -8.55
N ALA A 120 3.28 -9.82 -8.89
CA ALA A 120 3.65 -9.52 -10.26
C ALA A 120 4.37 -10.71 -10.94
N VAL A 121 5.33 -11.33 -10.25
CA VAL A 121 6.02 -12.54 -10.76
C VAL A 121 5.04 -13.70 -10.94
N TRP A 122 4.10 -13.88 -10.01
CA TRP A 122 3.08 -14.92 -10.11
C TRP A 122 2.17 -14.71 -11.33
N LEU A 123 1.68 -13.48 -11.56
CA LEU A 123 0.87 -13.12 -12.75
C LEU A 123 1.64 -13.46 -14.04
N ARG A 124 2.88 -12.98 -14.16
CA ARG A 124 3.73 -13.24 -15.33
C ARG A 124 3.93 -14.74 -15.58
N LYS A 125 4.17 -15.52 -14.53
CA LYS A 125 4.34 -16.99 -14.64
C LYS A 125 3.02 -17.71 -14.95
N GLY A 126 1.89 -17.11 -14.58
CA GLY A 126 0.54 -17.56 -14.94
C GLY A 126 0.20 -17.36 -16.42
N GLY A 127 1.01 -16.58 -17.15
CA GLY A 127 0.81 -16.28 -18.58
C GLY A 127 0.17 -14.92 -18.83
N ASP A 128 -0.07 -14.12 -17.80
CA ASP A 128 -0.59 -12.77 -17.94
C ASP A 128 0.37 -11.87 -18.73
N SER A 129 -0.22 -11.04 -19.58
CA SER A 129 0.52 -10.10 -20.42
C SER A 129 0.59 -8.72 -19.77
N ASN A 130 1.64 -7.95 -20.08
CA ASN A 130 1.79 -6.56 -19.64
C ASN A 130 1.61 -6.39 -18.12
N VAL A 131 2.39 -7.15 -17.35
CA VAL A 131 2.38 -7.05 -15.88
C VAL A 131 3.11 -5.78 -15.44
N HIS A 132 2.47 -5.02 -14.56
CA HIS A 132 2.99 -3.77 -14.02
C HIS A 132 3.00 -3.80 -12.49
N VAL A 133 3.90 -3.00 -11.92
CA VAL A 133 3.94 -2.63 -10.51
C VAL A 133 3.60 -1.16 -10.41
N ALA A 134 2.66 -0.81 -9.55
CA ALA A 134 2.17 0.53 -9.36
C ALA A 134 2.34 1.00 -7.92
N VAL A 135 2.42 2.32 -7.75
CA VAL A 135 2.38 3.01 -6.47
C VAL A 135 1.40 4.18 -6.58
N MET A 136 0.70 4.47 -5.49
CA MET A 136 -0.12 5.66 -5.35
C MET A 136 0.22 6.43 -4.08
N ASP A 137 0.03 7.75 -4.13
CA ASP A 137 -0.06 8.63 -2.96
C ASP A 137 -1.52 8.97 -2.71
N ARG A 138 -2.15 8.46 -1.64
CA ARG A 138 -3.58 8.68 -1.42
C ARG A 138 -3.93 10.05 -0.83
N ARG A 139 -2.95 10.84 -0.36
CA ARG A 139 -3.18 12.13 0.33
C ARG A 139 -3.22 13.29 -0.65
N ILE A 140 -4.08 13.19 -1.66
CA ILE A 140 -4.25 14.24 -2.66
C ILE A 140 -5.63 14.86 -2.52
N THR A 141 -5.65 16.18 -2.59
CA THR A 141 -6.86 16.99 -2.57
C THR A 141 -7.78 16.71 -3.77
N GLU A 142 -7.22 16.33 -4.92
CA GLU A 142 -7.96 15.99 -6.15
C GLU A 142 -8.83 14.75 -6.00
N TRP A 143 -8.45 13.83 -5.10
CA TRP A 143 -9.18 12.59 -4.87
C TRP A 143 -9.99 12.60 -3.57
N LYS A 144 -9.95 13.69 -2.80
CA LYS A 144 -10.45 13.70 -1.42
C LYS A 144 -11.93 13.29 -1.29
N ASP A 145 -12.70 13.56 -2.32
CA ASP A 145 -14.14 13.31 -2.36
C ASP A 145 -14.51 12.06 -3.19
N HIS A 146 -13.53 11.42 -3.88
CA HIS A 146 -13.81 10.36 -4.86
C HIS A 146 -12.95 9.09 -4.71
N LEU A 147 -11.85 9.13 -3.95
CA LEU A 147 -11.05 7.95 -3.63
C LEU A 147 -11.09 7.67 -2.13
N LEU A 148 -11.69 6.55 -1.79
CA LEU A 148 -11.80 6.09 -0.42
C LEU A 148 -11.06 4.76 -0.27
N VAL A 149 -10.20 4.66 0.74
CA VAL A 149 -9.30 3.51 0.90
C VAL A 149 -9.35 3.00 2.33
N TRP A 150 -9.56 1.69 2.49
CA TRP A 150 -9.56 1.00 3.78
C TRP A 150 -8.77 -0.27 3.73
N GLN A 151 -8.34 -0.77 4.89
CA GLN A 151 -7.91 -2.15 5.00
C GLN A 151 -9.14 -3.08 4.96
N VAL A 152 -9.02 -4.25 4.34
CA VAL A 152 -10.14 -5.21 4.21
C VAL A 152 -10.83 -5.55 5.55
N PRO A 153 -10.10 -5.82 6.66
CA PRO A 153 -10.72 -6.12 7.94
C PRO A 153 -11.60 -4.99 8.49
N ASP A 154 -11.33 -3.73 8.15
CA ASP A 154 -12.16 -2.59 8.58
C ASP A 154 -13.54 -2.60 7.90
N LEU A 155 -13.62 -3.12 6.67
CA LEU A 155 -14.86 -3.21 5.89
C LEU A 155 -15.66 -4.48 6.22
N LEU A 156 -15.00 -5.61 6.42
CA LEU A 156 -15.64 -6.91 6.64
C LEU A 156 -15.78 -7.32 8.12
N LEU A 157 -15.04 -6.69 9.05
CA LEU A 157 -14.90 -7.13 10.44
C LEU A 157 -14.30 -8.55 10.61
N ASP A 158 -13.82 -9.15 9.51
CA ASP A 158 -13.14 -10.44 9.40
C ASP A 158 -12.31 -10.42 8.09
N GLY A 159 -11.16 -11.10 8.03
CA GLY A 159 -10.32 -11.13 6.83
C GLY A 159 -8.81 -11.09 7.09
N LEU A 160 -8.02 -11.36 6.05
CA LEU A 160 -6.55 -11.33 6.13
C LEU A 160 -6.03 -9.89 5.98
N ASN A 161 -5.04 -9.51 6.79
CA ASN A 161 -4.50 -8.16 6.90
C ASN A 161 -3.60 -7.73 5.72
N LEU A 162 -3.68 -8.43 4.58
CA LEU A 162 -2.73 -8.26 3.48
C LEU A 162 -3.11 -7.13 2.50
N GLU A 163 -4.38 -6.73 2.48
CA GLU A 163 -4.98 -5.97 1.38
C GLU A 163 -5.71 -4.72 1.85
N TYR A 164 -5.58 -3.67 1.05
CA TYR A 164 -6.34 -2.44 1.10
C TYR A 164 -7.22 -2.35 -0.15
N LEU A 165 -8.46 -1.91 0.02
CA LEU A 165 -9.38 -1.69 -1.08
C LEU A 165 -9.57 -0.19 -1.30
N ALA A 166 -9.29 0.24 -2.52
CA ALA A 166 -9.54 1.59 -2.97
C ALA A 166 -10.83 1.59 -3.80
N HIS A 167 -11.87 2.26 -3.29
CA HIS A 167 -13.13 2.55 -3.97
C HIS A 167 -13.00 3.86 -4.74
N GLY A 168 -13.30 3.81 -6.03
CA GLY A 168 -13.22 4.95 -6.94
C GLY A 168 -12.10 4.87 -7.97
N CYS A 169 -11.99 5.94 -8.76
CA CYS A 169 -11.01 6.09 -9.83
C CYS A 169 -9.70 6.70 -9.31
N ILE A 170 -8.58 6.24 -9.85
CA ILE A 170 -7.23 6.71 -9.50
C ILE A 170 -6.58 7.20 -10.79
N TYR A 171 -6.16 8.45 -10.84
CA TYR A 171 -5.54 9.05 -12.03
C TYR A 171 -4.70 10.28 -11.66
N GLY A 172 -3.83 10.69 -12.58
CA GLY A 172 -3.04 11.91 -12.46
C GLY A 172 -1.65 11.68 -11.88
N THR A 173 -0.96 12.76 -11.50
CA THR A 173 0.47 12.75 -11.18
C THR A 173 0.85 12.01 -9.90
N HIS A 174 -0.09 11.36 -9.24
CA HIS A 174 0.11 10.73 -7.94
C HIS A 174 -0.15 9.22 -7.96
N TYR A 175 -0.29 8.70 -9.16
CA TYR A 175 -0.25 7.29 -9.48
C TYR A 175 0.84 7.09 -10.52
N LYS A 176 1.60 6.01 -10.39
CA LYS A 176 2.50 5.58 -11.46
C LYS A 176 2.60 4.07 -11.50
N ALA A 177 2.50 3.49 -12.70
CA ALA A 177 2.84 2.10 -12.94
C ALA A 177 4.08 1.96 -13.85
N VAL A 178 4.88 0.94 -13.56
CA VAL A 178 6.10 0.57 -14.28
C VAL A 178 6.01 -0.90 -14.64
N SER A 179 6.31 -1.25 -15.88
CA SER A 179 6.26 -2.65 -16.32
C SER A 179 7.28 -3.49 -15.56
N LEU A 180 6.90 -4.73 -15.22
CA LEU A 180 7.81 -5.67 -14.56
C LEU A 180 9.05 -5.96 -15.42
N GLU A 181 8.88 -5.97 -16.74
CA GLU A 181 9.98 -6.10 -17.72
C GLU A 181 11.00 -4.97 -17.59
N LEU A 182 10.55 -3.71 -17.45
CA LEU A 182 11.46 -2.59 -17.29
C LEU A 182 12.18 -2.65 -15.94
N LEU A 183 11.49 -3.05 -14.87
CA LEU A 183 12.11 -3.27 -13.56
C LEU A 183 13.19 -4.37 -13.62
N GLU A 184 12.90 -5.48 -14.30
CA GLU A 184 13.86 -6.56 -14.54
C GLU A 184 15.08 -6.06 -15.32
N ALA A 185 14.87 -5.33 -16.42
CA ALA A 185 15.95 -4.76 -17.23
C ALA A 185 16.83 -3.77 -16.44
N LYS A 186 16.28 -3.16 -15.38
CA LYS A 186 17.01 -2.29 -14.45
C LYS A 186 17.64 -3.03 -13.26
N GLY A 187 17.55 -4.36 -13.24
CA GLY A 187 18.27 -5.21 -12.30
C GLY A 187 17.46 -5.67 -11.10
N LEU A 188 16.12 -5.57 -11.12
CA LEU A 188 15.27 -5.98 -9.99
C LEU A 188 15.61 -7.40 -9.48
N PHE A 189 15.70 -8.40 -10.37
CA PHE A 189 15.97 -9.78 -9.96
C PHE A 189 17.44 -10.07 -9.69
N ASN A 190 18.36 -9.23 -10.16
CA ASN A 190 19.74 -9.25 -9.69
C ASN A 190 19.82 -8.73 -8.25
N PHE A 191 18.96 -7.76 -7.91
CA PHE A 191 18.88 -7.19 -6.56
C PHE A 191 18.16 -8.09 -5.57
N PHE A 192 17.05 -8.71 -5.99
CA PHE A 192 16.18 -9.59 -5.21
C PHE A 192 15.93 -10.93 -5.93
N PRO A 193 16.95 -11.79 -6.08
CA PRO A 193 16.81 -13.09 -6.75
C PRO A 193 15.81 -14.03 -6.06
N GLU A 194 15.53 -13.82 -4.77
CA GLU A 194 14.55 -14.59 -4.01
C GLU A 194 13.14 -14.43 -4.58
N ILE A 195 12.80 -13.23 -5.05
CA ILE A 195 11.46 -12.90 -5.58
C ILE A 195 11.22 -13.62 -6.91
N ASP A 196 12.22 -13.69 -7.79
CA ASP A 196 12.09 -14.36 -9.10
C ASP A 196 11.83 -15.87 -8.97
N ARG A 197 12.29 -16.48 -7.88
CA ARG A 197 12.09 -17.91 -7.60
C ARG A 197 10.70 -18.24 -7.05
N GLN A 198 9.84 -17.23 -6.85
CA GLN A 198 8.51 -17.45 -6.30
C GLN A 198 7.57 -18.18 -7.25
N HIS A 199 6.77 -19.11 -6.70
CA HIS A 199 5.66 -19.79 -7.38
C HIS A 199 4.30 -19.57 -6.70
N ARG A 200 4.27 -18.94 -5.52
CA ARG A 200 3.04 -18.63 -4.78
C ARG A 200 2.65 -17.15 -4.91
N MET A 201 1.35 -16.90 -4.96
CA MET A 201 0.75 -15.58 -5.24
C MET A 201 1.26 -14.43 -4.35
N PHE A 202 1.52 -14.65 -3.05
CA PHE A 202 1.73 -13.54 -2.10
C PHE A 202 3.08 -13.50 -1.37
N GLY A 203 4.07 -14.30 -1.79
CA GLY A 203 5.42 -14.08 -1.24
C GLY A 203 5.67 -14.53 0.20
N HIS A 204 4.65 -14.92 0.98
CA HIS A 204 4.77 -15.03 2.44
C HIS A 204 5.93 -15.93 2.94
N PRO A 205 6.13 -17.17 2.45
CA PRO A 205 7.28 -17.97 2.87
C PRO A 205 8.62 -17.33 2.52
N ILE A 206 8.73 -16.71 1.34
CA ILE A 206 9.96 -16.05 0.88
C ILE A 206 10.28 -14.86 1.77
N ARG A 207 9.27 -14.05 2.11
CA ARG A 207 9.43 -12.92 3.02
C ARG A 207 9.94 -13.40 4.38
N GLN A 208 9.32 -14.44 4.95
CA GLN A 208 9.78 -15.00 6.23
C GLN A 208 11.24 -15.48 6.15
N ASP A 209 11.63 -16.14 5.06
CA ASP A 209 12.98 -16.65 4.89
C ASP A 209 14.01 -15.53 4.68
N MET A 210 13.65 -14.48 3.94
CA MET A 210 14.47 -13.27 3.78
C MET A 210 14.64 -12.54 5.11
N PHE A 211 13.60 -12.47 5.93
CA PHE A 211 13.62 -11.75 7.20
C PHE A 211 14.20 -12.54 8.39
N ARG A 212 14.43 -13.84 8.23
CA ARG A 212 15.22 -14.66 9.17
C ARG A 212 16.73 -14.49 8.99
N GLN A 213 17.17 -13.87 7.90
CA GLN A 213 18.59 -13.62 7.68
C GLN A 213 19.11 -12.51 8.61
N PRO A 214 20.43 -12.47 8.90
CA PRO A 214 21.05 -11.34 9.58
C PRO A 214 20.79 -10.02 8.86
N THR A 215 20.82 -8.92 9.62
CA THR A 215 20.70 -7.59 9.06
C THR A 215 21.84 -7.28 8.09
N LEU A 216 21.52 -6.60 6.99
CA LEU A 216 22.46 -6.26 5.94
C LEU A 216 22.73 -4.74 5.93
N PRO A 217 23.99 -4.30 6.10
CA PRO A 217 24.33 -2.89 5.95
C PRO A 217 24.02 -2.43 4.52
N ILE A 218 23.72 -1.13 4.36
CA ILE A 218 23.51 -0.56 3.04
C ILE A 218 24.84 -0.49 2.30
N THR A 219 24.87 -1.04 1.09
CA THR A 219 26.03 -0.93 0.21
C THR A 219 25.84 0.16 -0.84
N LYS A 220 26.94 0.59 -1.49
CA LYS A 220 26.85 1.47 -2.66
C LYS A 220 26.03 0.84 -3.79
N TRP A 221 26.18 -0.47 -4.01
CA TRP A 221 25.41 -1.18 -5.03
C TRP A 221 23.92 -1.20 -4.72
N ASP A 222 23.53 -1.33 -3.44
CA ASP A 222 22.13 -1.23 -3.01
C ASP A 222 21.56 0.15 -3.37
N LEU A 223 22.31 1.21 -3.09
CA LEU A 223 21.90 2.60 -3.36
C LEU A 223 21.78 2.88 -4.86
N ASP A 224 22.79 2.49 -5.65
CA ASP A 224 22.80 2.70 -7.10
C ASP A 224 21.64 1.94 -7.78
N THR A 225 21.39 0.70 -7.35
CA THR A 225 20.29 -0.12 -7.89
C THR A 225 18.93 0.38 -7.45
N THR A 226 18.79 0.77 -6.17
CA THR A 226 17.56 1.39 -5.64
C THR A 226 17.24 2.66 -6.42
N ARG A 227 18.23 3.51 -6.69
CA ARG A 227 18.07 4.72 -7.50
C ARG A 227 17.59 4.37 -8.91
N ALA A 228 18.23 3.41 -9.57
CA ALA A 228 17.88 3.03 -10.94
C ALA A 228 16.44 2.51 -11.07
N LEU A 229 15.93 1.84 -10.03
CA LEU A 229 14.56 1.32 -9.98
C LEU A 229 13.55 2.39 -9.58
N SER A 230 13.84 3.17 -8.53
CA SER A 230 12.88 4.10 -7.94
C SER A 230 12.60 5.30 -8.83
N VAL A 231 13.58 5.79 -9.59
CA VAL A 231 13.39 6.94 -10.52
C VAL A 231 12.37 6.68 -11.61
N LEU A 232 12.08 5.40 -11.92
CA LEU A 232 11.04 5.02 -12.88
C LEU A 232 9.64 5.41 -12.40
N PHE A 233 9.47 5.62 -11.09
CA PHE A 233 8.22 6.04 -10.47
C PHE A 233 8.13 7.56 -10.29
N GLU A 234 9.03 8.32 -10.92
CA GLU A 234 8.97 9.78 -11.00
C GLU A 234 8.86 10.44 -9.61
N ASN A 235 7.84 11.27 -9.39
CA ASN A 235 7.56 11.95 -8.11
C ASN A 235 7.21 11.01 -6.94
N LEU A 236 7.02 9.73 -7.22
CA LEU A 236 6.83 8.66 -6.23
C LEU A 236 8.10 7.82 -6.01
N ALA A 237 9.27 8.30 -6.49
CA ALA A 237 10.53 7.61 -6.30
C ALA A 237 10.93 7.44 -4.82
N ALA A 238 10.67 8.44 -3.97
CA ALA A 238 11.05 8.40 -2.55
C ALA A 238 10.38 7.25 -1.75
N PRO A 239 9.05 7.08 -1.77
CA PRO A 239 8.41 5.96 -1.07
C PRO A 239 8.79 4.61 -1.67
N VAL A 240 9.01 4.52 -3.00
CA VAL A 240 9.49 3.29 -3.64
C VAL A 240 10.91 2.95 -3.19
N ALA A 241 11.82 3.94 -3.11
CA ALA A 241 13.18 3.74 -2.63
C ALA A 241 13.20 3.23 -1.18
N ALA A 242 12.37 3.82 -0.31
CA ALA A 242 12.23 3.37 1.07
C ALA A 242 11.72 1.93 1.16
N ALA A 243 10.70 1.58 0.36
CA ALA A 243 10.17 0.21 0.31
C ALA A 243 11.19 -0.80 -0.23
N LEU A 244 11.91 -0.47 -1.31
CA LEU A 244 12.96 -1.32 -1.90
C LEU A 244 14.10 -1.61 -0.91
N LEU A 245 14.59 -0.58 -0.21
CA LEU A 245 15.66 -0.73 0.78
C LEU A 245 15.24 -1.60 1.98
N SER A 246 13.94 -1.65 2.26
CA SER A 246 13.34 -2.40 3.37
C SER A 246 12.83 -3.78 2.99
N LEU A 247 13.08 -4.30 1.78
CA LEU A 247 12.67 -5.67 1.39
C LEU A 247 13.48 -6.78 2.08
N ARG A 248 14.60 -6.44 2.75
CA ARG A 248 15.41 -7.32 3.59
C ARG A 248 15.61 -6.70 4.98
N PRO A 249 16.02 -7.47 5.99
CA PRO A 249 16.40 -6.92 7.29
C PRO A 249 17.57 -5.93 7.16
N ARG A 250 17.38 -4.71 7.67
CA ARG A 250 18.44 -3.69 7.79
C ARG A 250 18.80 -3.45 9.25
N PRO A 251 19.89 -2.74 9.55
CA PRO A 251 20.32 -2.51 10.93
C PRO A 251 19.26 -1.83 11.82
N TRP A 252 18.31 -1.12 11.22
CA TRP A 252 17.18 -0.51 11.93
C TRP A 252 15.89 -1.33 11.88
N ALA A 253 15.90 -2.54 11.29
CA ALA A 253 14.77 -3.44 11.43
C ALA A 253 14.58 -3.75 12.90
N ARG A 254 13.36 -3.65 13.40
CA ARG A 254 13.05 -4.10 14.75
C ARG A 254 13.30 -5.60 14.80
N ALA A 255 13.91 -6.09 15.88
CA ALA A 255 14.12 -7.52 16.04
C ALA A 255 12.76 -8.20 15.85
N LEU A 256 12.65 -9.18 14.95
CA LEU A 256 11.41 -9.95 14.84
C LEU A 256 11.07 -10.43 16.25
N ALA A 257 9.97 -9.94 16.79
CA ALA A 257 9.40 -10.45 18.04
C ALA A 257 9.43 -11.97 17.94
N THR A 258 10.29 -12.63 18.70
CA THR A 258 10.12 -14.06 18.94
C THR A 258 8.69 -14.24 19.39
N ALA A 259 7.93 -15.13 18.73
CA ALA A 259 6.49 -15.27 18.93
C ALA A 259 6.14 -15.25 20.43
N GLY A 260 5.62 -14.13 20.92
CA GLY A 260 5.31 -13.90 22.34
C GLY A 260 5.95 -12.67 23.00
N GLU A 261 7.03 -12.11 22.47
CA GLU A 261 7.59 -10.84 22.97
C GLU A 261 6.95 -9.66 22.23
N ARG A 262 6.11 -8.90 22.94
CA ARG A 262 5.69 -7.59 22.44
C ARG A 262 6.92 -6.69 22.42
N ILE A 263 7.48 -6.42 21.25
CA ILE A 263 8.27 -5.21 21.06
C ILE A 263 7.37 -4.07 21.55
N HIS A 264 7.87 -3.28 22.50
CA HIS A 264 7.16 -2.06 22.86
C HIS A 264 7.08 -1.23 21.59
N ALA A 265 5.88 -1.14 21.00
CA ALA A 265 5.63 -0.43 19.75
C ALA A 265 6.13 1.02 19.73
N GLU A 266 6.48 1.53 20.90
CA GLU A 266 7.06 2.84 21.17
C GLU A 266 8.51 3.00 20.65
N GLU A 267 9.26 1.90 20.45
CA GLU A 267 10.64 1.96 19.96
C GLU A 267 10.70 1.76 18.45
N ARG A 268 10.75 2.87 17.70
CA ARG A 268 11.01 2.86 16.26
C ARG A 268 12.41 2.38 15.94
N GLY A 269 12.53 1.65 14.83
CA GLY A 269 13.81 1.42 14.18
C GLY A 269 14.46 2.74 13.80
N GLN A 270 15.72 2.95 14.19
CA GLN A 270 16.47 4.15 13.84
C GLN A 270 17.63 3.82 12.90
N PRO A 271 17.54 4.20 11.61
CA PRO A 271 18.68 4.10 10.71
C PRO A 271 19.83 4.98 11.20
N ALA A 272 21.07 4.53 11.00
CA ALA A 272 22.23 5.32 11.35
C ALA A 272 22.27 6.62 10.53
N ASP A 273 22.81 7.71 11.11
CA ASP A 273 22.91 9.01 10.44
C ASP A 273 23.66 8.92 9.10
N THR A 274 24.68 8.06 9.02
CA THR A 274 25.43 7.80 7.79
C THR A 274 24.61 7.10 6.72
N ASP A 275 23.73 6.18 7.12
CA ASP A 275 22.82 5.47 6.21
C ASP A 275 21.76 6.44 5.68
N LEU A 276 21.15 7.24 6.56
CA LEU A 276 20.18 8.28 6.17
C LEU A 276 20.79 9.26 5.17
N ASP A 277 22.00 9.74 5.45
CA ASP A 277 22.67 10.69 4.57
C ASP A 277 22.98 10.06 3.19
N ALA A 278 23.33 8.77 3.15
CA ALA A 278 23.54 8.05 1.89
C ALA A 278 22.23 7.80 1.11
N ILE A 279 21.15 7.40 1.78
CA ILE A 279 19.82 7.21 1.18
C ILE A 279 19.27 8.52 0.63
N LEU A 280 19.34 9.61 1.41
CA LEU A 280 18.89 10.93 0.99
C LEU A 280 19.72 11.49 -0.18
N SER A 281 20.94 10.96 -0.43
CA SER A 281 21.75 11.38 -1.58
C SER A 281 21.28 10.78 -2.92
N ILE A 282 20.55 9.66 -2.89
CA ILE A 282 20.01 9.02 -4.10
C ILE A 282 18.56 9.41 -4.39
N ILE A 283 17.83 9.85 -3.36
CA ILE A 283 16.47 10.37 -3.49
C ILE A 283 16.61 11.84 -3.87
N ASP A 284 16.22 12.19 -5.08
CA ASP A 284 16.22 13.59 -5.49
C ASP A 284 15.25 14.38 -4.62
N THR A 285 15.78 15.21 -3.72
CA THR A 285 14.97 16.01 -2.80
C THR A 285 14.16 17.10 -3.52
N SER A 286 14.45 17.38 -4.80
CA SER A 286 13.59 18.24 -5.64
C SER A 286 12.34 17.53 -6.16
N VAL A 287 12.36 16.19 -6.13
CA VAL A 287 11.26 15.30 -6.53
C VAL A 287 10.41 14.89 -5.33
N ILE A 288 10.95 15.03 -4.12
CA ILE A 288 10.16 15.00 -2.89
C ILE A 288 9.19 16.20 -2.96
N PRO A 289 7.86 15.98 -3.06
CA PRO A 289 6.92 17.09 -3.14
C PRO A 289 7.14 18.04 -1.96
N ASP A 290 6.95 19.36 -2.16
CA ASP A 290 6.98 20.38 -1.09
C ASP A 290 6.14 19.99 0.16
N LYS A 291 5.28 18.98 0.03
CA LYS A 291 4.43 18.35 1.04
C LYS A 291 5.09 17.27 1.93
N TRP A 292 6.30 16.78 1.68
CA TRP A 292 7.08 16.10 2.74
C TRP A 292 7.75 17.12 3.67
N ILE A 293 7.93 18.35 3.17
CA ILE A 293 8.74 19.40 3.79
C ILE A 293 7.85 20.28 4.68
N GLY A 294 7.44 19.74 5.83
CA GLY A 294 6.75 20.53 6.86
C GLY A 294 6.01 19.70 7.89
N ASP A 295 5.54 20.36 8.94
CA ASP A 295 4.86 19.78 10.10
C ASP A 295 3.64 18.90 9.74
N ASN A 296 3.12 18.99 8.50
CA ASN A 296 1.96 18.24 8.03
C ASN A 296 2.25 16.75 7.73
N PHE A 297 3.43 16.37 7.24
CA PHE A 297 3.73 14.95 6.96
C PHE A 297 3.99 14.18 8.26
N LEU A 298 4.74 14.78 9.19
CA LEU A 298 4.94 14.25 10.53
C LEU A 298 3.68 14.33 11.41
N ALA A 299 2.67 15.10 11.02
CA ALA A 299 1.35 15.10 11.66
C ALA A 299 0.46 13.93 11.18
N GLU A 300 0.84 13.20 10.13
CA GLU A 300 0.04 12.06 9.68
C GLU A 300 0.10 10.93 10.72
N ARG A 301 -1.07 10.55 11.25
CA ARG A 301 -1.16 9.61 12.37
C ARG A 301 -0.53 8.25 12.04
N TRP A 302 -0.78 7.72 10.83
CA TRP A 302 -0.17 6.46 10.37
C TRP A 302 1.36 6.45 10.45
N LEU A 303 2.00 7.61 10.28
CA LEU A 303 3.44 7.75 10.29
C LEU A 303 3.98 8.05 11.68
N ASN A 304 3.29 8.85 12.49
CA ASN A 304 3.79 9.34 13.77
C ASN A 304 3.37 8.49 14.97
N GLU A 305 2.13 8.01 14.99
CA GLU A 305 1.58 7.22 16.09
C GLU A 305 1.95 5.73 15.92
N PRO A 306 2.46 5.06 16.98
CA PRO A 306 2.71 3.62 16.96
C PRO A 306 1.45 2.79 16.65
N ASN A 307 1.62 1.65 15.97
CA ASN A 307 0.57 0.66 15.67
C ASN A 307 -0.64 1.17 14.87
N MET A 308 -0.56 2.34 14.26
CA MET A 308 -1.65 2.83 13.41
C MET A 308 -1.78 1.99 12.13
N VAL A 309 -0.67 1.47 11.62
CA VAL A 309 -0.67 0.56 10.48
C VAL A 309 -0.50 -0.84 11.03
N ASP A 310 -1.41 -1.74 10.68
CA ASP A 310 -1.22 -3.16 10.99
C ASP A 310 -0.13 -3.75 10.08
N THR A 311 1.01 -4.05 10.68
CA THR A 311 2.18 -4.64 10.02
C THR A 311 2.41 -6.10 10.43
N GLN A 312 1.40 -6.76 11.02
CA GLN A 312 1.52 -8.16 11.44
C GLN A 312 1.92 -9.03 10.24
N ASP A 313 3.01 -9.80 10.37
CA ASP A 313 3.61 -10.62 9.31
C ASP A 313 4.20 -9.85 8.11
N PHE A 314 4.37 -8.53 8.23
CA PHE A 314 4.95 -7.63 7.24
C PHE A 314 6.10 -6.78 7.80
N PRO A 315 7.25 -7.41 8.13
CA PRO A 315 8.40 -6.68 8.66
C PRO A 315 9.03 -5.72 7.64
N ASP A 316 8.79 -5.92 6.33
CA ASP A 316 9.16 -4.95 5.30
C ASP A 316 8.35 -3.65 5.43
N VAL A 317 7.07 -3.76 5.80
CA VAL A 317 6.18 -2.61 5.98
C VAL A 317 6.57 -1.78 7.18
N GLU A 318 6.75 -2.42 8.33
CA GLU A 318 7.22 -1.74 9.54
C GLU A 318 8.52 -0.97 9.28
N GLN A 319 9.48 -1.63 8.61
CA GLN A 319 10.80 -1.07 8.38
C GLN A 319 10.80 0.11 7.39
N TRP A 320 9.99 0.09 6.32
CA TRP A 320 9.92 1.25 5.41
C TRP A 320 9.16 2.42 6.03
N ILE A 321 8.16 2.19 6.89
CA ILE A 321 7.49 3.25 7.64
C ILE A 321 8.49 3.93 8.59
N ASP A 322 9.29 3.16 9.33
CA ASP A 322 10.32 3.70 10.21
C ASP A 322 11.41 4.47 9.45
N LEU A 323 11.82 3.97 8.27
CA LEU A 323 12.75 4.69 7.39
C LEU A 323 12.17 6.02 6.90
N LEU A 324 10.91 6.03 6.45
CA LEU A 324 10.24 7.27 6.03
C LEU A 324 10.10 8.28 7.17
N TYR A 325 9.78 7.81 8.38
CA TYR A 325 9.73 8.65 9.57
C TYR A 325 11.09 9.30 9.82
N ALA A 326 12.17 8.51 9.83
CA ALA A 326 13.53 8.99 10.05
C ALA A 326 13.97 10.01 8.97
N MET A 327 13.64 9.75 7.70
CA MET A 327 13.89 10.68 6.60
C MET A 327 13.13 12.01 6.80
N ALA A 328 11.85 11.95 7.17
CA ALA A 328 11.02 13.13 7.40
C ALA A 328 11.49 13.98 8.59
N VAL A 329 11.93 13.35 9.69
CA VAL A 329 12.52 14.04 10.84
C VAL A 329 13.85 14.71 10.46
N ARG A 330 14.73 13.98 9.75
CA ARG A 330 16.03 14.50 9.28
C ARG A 330 15.85 15.71 8.37
N ASP A 331 14.92 15.62 7.43
CA ASP A 331 14.64 16.71 6.50
C ASP A 331 13.99 17.91 7.20
N SER A 332 13.01 17.70 8.09
CA SER A 332 12.40 18.78 8.89
C SER A 332 13.45 19.55 9.69
N GLY A 333 14.44 18.85 10.27
CA GLY A 333 15.56 19.46 10.97
C GLY A 333 16.56 20.19 10.05
N ARG A 334 16.82 19.70 8.83
CA ARG A 334 17.69 20.37 7.83
C ARG A 334 16.98 21.57 7.19
N GLY A 335 15.73 21.41 6.77
CA GLY A 335 14.86 22.43 6.20
C GLY A 335 14.56 23.58 7.16
N ALA A 336 14.39 23.31 8.47
CA ALA A 336 14.26 24.38 9.47
C ALA A 336 15.54 25.22 9.61
N ARG A 337 16.73 24.60 9.53
CA ARG A 337 18.03 25.30 9.62
C ARG A 337 18.31 26.12 8.36
N SER A 338 18.03 25.58 7.18
CA SER A 338 18.16 26.31 5.90
C SER A 338 17.15 27.45 5.77
N ARG A 339 15.90 27.27 6.21
CA ARG A 339 14.89 28.35 6.26
C ARG A 339 15.28 29.45 7.25
N ARG A 340 15.76 29.11 8.46
CA ARG A 340 16.30 30.10 9.42
C ARG A 340 17.50 30.87 8.87
N ARG A 341 18.37 30.21 8.09
CA ARG A 341 19.49 30.89 7.42
C ARG A 341 19.03 31.83 6.31
N ARG A 342 18.06 31.43 5.48
CA ARG A 342 17.50 32.30 4.43
C ARG A 342 16.75 33.50 4.99
N LEU A 343 15.93 33.30 6.02
CA LEU A 343 15.21 34.41 6.68
C LEU A 343 16.17 35.40 7.35
N ARG A 344 17.22 34.90 8.02
CA ARG A 344 18.28 35.77 8.57
C ARG A 344 19.11 36.52 7.51
N ALA A 345 19.15 36.03 6.27
CA ALA A 345 19.83 36.69 5.16
C ALA A 345 18.93 37.68 4.40
N ILE A 346 17.63 37.71 4.73
CA ILE A 346 16.67 38.69 4.20
C ILE A 346 16.49 39.83 5.22
N ASP A 347 16.64 39.54 6.52
CA ASP A 347 16.47 40.50 7.62
C ASP A 347 17.77 41.20 8.07
N GLY A 348 18.90 40.95 7.41
CA GLY A 348 20.20 41.57 7.71
C GLY A 348 20.95 41.91 6.43
#